data_AF-A0AAP0BX13-F1
#
_entry.id   AF-A0AAP0BX13-F1
#
_cell.length_a   1.000
_cell.length_b   1.000
_cell.length_c   1.000
_cell.angle_alpha   90.00
_cell.angle_beta   90.00
_cell.angle_gamma   90.00
#
_symmetry.space_group_name_H-M   'P 1'
#
loop_
_entity.id
_entity.type
_entity.pdbx_description
1 polymer ?
#
loop_
_entity_poly.entity_id
_entity_poly.type
_entity_poly.pdbx_seq_one_letter_code
_entity_poly.pdbx_strand_id
1 'polypeptide(L)'
;MQIHRAEGEKPATDAMLRVYDGELRFYVGAVLENNVYNRWIKLNVIHDVDDNKLTVFVDGVMKHEAQGRGRSDFYFKFGVYGQTGESNRMESRWRDVKIFKK
;
A
#
# COMPACT_ATOMS: atom_id res chain seq x y z
N MET A 1 -0.55 3.75 -1.83
CA MET A 1 -0.61 3.70 -0.34
C MET A 1 0.68 3.08 0.17
N GLN A 2 1.16 3.53 1.32
CA GLN A 2 2.39 3.04 1.95
C GLN A 2 2.23 2.90 3.46
N ILE A 3 3.06 2.05 4.05
CA ILE A 3 3.37 2.04 5.48
C ILE A 3 4.85 2.35 5.59
N HIS A 4 5.16 3.49 6.18
CA HIS A 4 6.53 3.91 6.49
C HIS A 4 6.90 3.51 7.91
N ARG A 5 8.19 3.27 8.09
CA ARG A 5 8.85 3.13 9.38
C ARG A 5 9.26 4.51 9.90
N ALA A 6 9.84 4.57 11.10
CA ALA A 6 10.36 5.81 11.66
C ALA A 6 11.33 6.52 10.70
N GLU A 7 11.34 7.85 10.77
CA GLU A 7 12.19 8.66 9.90
C GLU A 7 13.67 8.28 10.05
N GLY A 8 14.36 8.11 8.92
CA GLY A 8 15.77 7.69 8.89
C GLY A 8 16.01 6.19 8.96
N GLU A 9 15.00 5.36 9.27
CA GLU A 9 15.17 3.90 9.25
C GLU A 9 15.34 3.33 7.84
N LYS A 10 16.06 2.20 7.76
CA LYS A 10 16.22 1.41 6.54
C LYS A 10 15.81 -0.05 6.82
N PRO A 11 14.96 -0.65 5.96
CA PRO A 11 14.34 -0.06 4.77
C PRO A 11 13.22 0.91 5.16
N ALA A 12 13.08 2.09 4.54
CA ALA A 12 12.15 3.13 4.99
C ALA A 12 10.65 2.75 5.01
N THR A 13 10.26 1.66 4.35
CA THR A 13 8.85 1.26 4.21
C THR A 13 8.69 -0.21 4.53
N ASP A 14 7.56 -0.58 5.10
CA ASP A 14 7.11 -1.97 5.28
C ASP A 14 6.15 -2.39 4.15
N ALA A 15 5.36 -1.46 3.63
CA ALA A 15 4.48 -1.69 2.48
C ALA A 15 4.52 -0.52 1.49
N MET A 16 4.46 -0.85 0.20
CA MET A 16 4.20 0.13 -0.85
C MET A 16 3.32 -0.51 -1.93
N LEU A 17 2.12 0.03 -2.10
CA LEU A 17 1.24 -0.34 -3.20
C LEU A 17 1.46 0.60 -4.38
N ARG A 18 1.73 0.02 -5.54
CA ARG A 18 2.04 0.73 -6.79
C ARG A 18 1.01 0.36 -7.86
N VAL A 19 0.80 1.26 -8.81
CA VAL A 19 -0.02 0.98 -10.00
C VAL A 19 0.88 1.08 -11.22
N TYR A 20 0.92 0.02 -12.02
CA TYR A 20 1.62 -0.04 -13.30
C TYR A 20 0.68 -0.68 -14.32
N ASP A 21 0.47 -0.04 -15.46
CA ASP A 21 -0.35 -0.57 -16.57
C ASP A 21 -1.73 -1.09 -16.15
N GLY A 22 -2.35 -0.46 -15.16
CA GLY A 22 -3.67 -0.82 -14.65
C GLY A 22 -3.66 -1.93 -13.60
N GLU A 23 -2.49 -2.42 -13.21
CA GLU A 23 -2.33 -3.43 -12.17
C GLU A 23 -1.94 -2.78 -10.84
N LEU A 24 -2.71 -3.07 -9.79
CA LEU A 24 -2.30 -2.77 -8.41
C LEU A 24 -1.32 -3.84 -7.96
N ARG A 25 -0.12 -3.44 -7.54
CA ARG A 25 0.98 -4.34 -7.16
C ARG A 25 1.50 -4.07 -5.75
N PHE A 26 1.96 -5.11 -5.07
CA PHE A 26 2.78 -4.98 -3.87
C PHE A 26 4.26 -4.79 -4.26
N TYR A 27 4.80 -3.59 -4.01
CA TYR A 27 6.03 -3.09 -4.62
C TYR A 27 6.02 -3.31 -6.14
N VAL A 28 7.02 -3.99 -6.68
CA VAL A 28 7.11 -4.40 -8.10
C VAL A 28 6.84 -5.91 -8.27
N GLY A 29 6.40 -6.58 -7.21
CA GLY A 29 6.17 -8.01 -7.16
C GLY A 29 4.74 -8.38 -7.50
N ALA A 30 4.06 -9.00 -6.52
CA ALA A 30 2.73 -9.59 -6.69
C ALA A 30 1.70 -8.59 -7.24
N VAL A 31 0.95 -9.03 -8.25
CA VAL A 31 -0.25 -8.34 -8.74
C VAL A 31 -1.41 -8.68 -7.81
N LEU A 32 -2.02 -7.66 -7.23
CA LEU A 32 -3.11 -7.79 -6.25
C LEU A 32 -4.47 -7.67 -6.92
N GLU A 33 -4.56 -6.83 -7.95
CA GLU A 33 -5.80 -6.54 -8.66
C GLU A 33 -5.49 -5.96 -10.04
N ASN A 34 -6.29 -6.33 -11.05
CA ASN A 34 -6.12 -5.88 -12.43
C ASN A 34 -7.11 -4.77 -12.80
N ASN A 35 -6.85 -4.08 -13.91
CA ASN A 35 -7.75 -3.09 -14.51
C ASN A 35 -8.25 -2.03 -13.52
N VAL A 36 -7.38 -1.47 -12.66
CA VAL A 36 -7.77 -0.54 -11.58
C VAL A 36 -7.99 0.90 -12.02
N TYR A 37 -7.74 1.23 -13.29
CA TYR A 37 -8.01 2.57 -13.82
C TYR A 37 -9.50 2.86 -13.94
N ASN A 38 -9.86 4.14 -13.73
CA ASN A 38 -11.22 4.67 -13.91
C ASN A 38 -12.31 3.90 -13.15
N ARG A 39 -11.96 3.18 -12.09
CA ARG A 39 -12.91 2.47 -11.23
C ARG A 39 -12.58 2.68 -9.76
N TRP A 40 -13.60 2.53 -8.93
CA TRP A 40 -13.43 2.50 -7.48
C TRP A 40 -13.10 1.07 -7.03
N ILE A 41 -12.12 0.96 -6.15
CA ILE A 41 -11.85 -0.23 -5.35
C ILE A 41 -11.90 0.13 -3.87
N LYS A 42 -12.35 -0.79 -3.04
CA LYS A 42 -12.18 -0.69 -1.59
C LYS A 42 -10.84 -1.32 -1.21
N LEU A 43 -9.91 -0.50 -0.77
CA LEU A 43 -8.60 -0.95 -0.28
C LEU A 43 -8.61 -1.00 1.25
N ASN A 44 -8.27 -2.16 1.81
CA ASN A 44 -7.97 -2.31 3.23
C ASN A 44 -6.55 -2.89 3.38
N VAL A 45 -5.73 -2.25 4.22
CA VAL A 45 -4.40 -2.76 4.57
C VAL A 45 -4.34 -2.85 6.09
N ILE A 46 -4.04 -4.04 6.58
CA ILE A 46 -3.88 -4.33 8.00
C ILE A 46 -2.39 -4.52 8.26
N HIS A 47 -1.88 -3.84 9.28
CA HIS A 47 -0.54 -4.07 9.81
C HIS A 47 -0.68 -4.59 11.25
N ASP A 48 -0.49 -5.89 11.39
CA ASP A 48 -0.35 -6.55 12.68
C ASP A 48 1.11 -6.39 13.13
N VAL A 49 1.34 -5.40 14.00
CA VAL A 49 2.69 -5.05 14.46
C VAL A 49 3.27 -6.14 15.36
N ASP A 50 2.41 -6.83 16.13
CA ASP A 50 2.85 -7.87 17.07
C ASP A 50 3.28 -9.13 16.32
N ASP A 51 2.55 -9.51 15.28
CA ASP A 51 2.89 -10.65 14.40
C ASP A 51 3.83 -10.25 13.24
N ASN A 52 4.28 -8.99 13.18
CA ASN A 52 5.08 -8.44 12.09
C ASN A 52 4.49 -8.79 10.70
N LYS A 53 3.18 -8.62 10.54
CA LYS A 53 2.44 -9.12 9.37
C LYS A 53 1.59 -8.06 8.72
N LEU A 54 1.63 -8.04 7.39
CA LEU A 54 0.87 -7.16 6.53
C LEU A 54 -0.13 -7.97 5.72
N THR A 55 -1.38 -7.54 5.71
CA THR A 55 -2.42 -8.16 4.88
C THR A 55 -3.14 -7.10 4.05
N VAL A 56 -3.24 -7.34 2.74
CA VAL A 56 -3.90 -6.43 1.80
C VAL A 56 -5.18 -7.07 1.28
N PHE A 57 -6.27 -6.33 1.35
CA PHE A 57 -7.56 -6.70 0.80
C PHE A 57 -7.99 -5.70 -0.26
N VAL A 58 -8.60 -6.22 -1.32
CA VAL A 58 -9.25 -5.42 -2.36
C VAL A 58 -10.68 -5.91 -2.49
N ASP A 59 -11.63 -4.98 -2.37
CA ASP A 59 -13.07 -5.26 -2.42
C ASP A 59 -13.51 -6.33 -1.39
N GLY A 60 -12.85 -6.33 -0.22
CA GLY A 60 -13.11 -7.27 0.88
C GLY A 60 -12.47 -8.66 0.71
N VAL A 61 -11.82 -8.93 -0.42
CA VAL A 61 -11.11 -10.19 -0.69
C VAL A 61 -9.64 -10.04 -0.31
N MET A 62 -9.10 -10.98 0.46
CA MET A 62 -7.66 -11.03 0.76
C MET A 62 -6.88 -11.30 -0.53
N LYS A 63 -5.95 -10.40 -0.87
CA LYS A 63 -5.12 -10.49 -2.09
C LYS A 63 -3.66 -10.78 -1.80
N HIS A 64 -3.17 -10.39 -0.63
CA HIS A 64 -1.76 -10.53 -0.29
C HIS A 64 -1.52 -10.62 1.20
N GLU A 65 -0.52 -11.39 1.56
CA GLU A 65 0.11 -11.41 2.87
C GLU A 65 1.62 -11.26 2.70
N ALA A 66 2.23 -10.43 3.55
CA ALA A 66 3.66 -10.22 3.57
C ALA A 66 4.14 -10.03 5.01
N GLN A 67 5.41 -10.34 5.25
CA GLN A 67 6.06 -10.00 6.51
C GLN A 67 6.47 -8.52 6.51
N GLY A 68 6.32 -7.86 7.65
CA GLY A 68 6.92 -6.55 7.94
C GLY A 68 8.44 -6.67 8.09
N ARG A 69 9.10 -5.55 8.37
CA ARG A 69 10.57 -5.50 8.47
C ARG A 69 11.06 -5.39 9.91
N GLY A 70 10.29 -5.93 10.84
CA GLY A 70 10.56 -5.89 12.28
C GLY A 70 10.05 -4.62 12.93
N ARG A 71 10.33 -4.47 14.22
CA ARG A 71 9.79 -3.41 15.09
C ARG A 71 10.22 -2.01 14.64
N SER A 72 9.29 -1.06 14.65
CA SER A 72 9.53 0.38 14.46
C SER A 72 8.29 1.15 14.95
N ASP A 73 8.35 2.47 14.83
CA ASP A 73 7.15 3.29 14.75
C ASP A 73 6.66 3.31 13.30
N PHE A 74 5.34 3.27 13.11
CA PHE A 74 4.75 3.17 11.78
C PHE A 74 3.73 4.26 11.53
N TYR A 75 3.68 4.72 10.28
CA TYR A 75 2.64 5.61 9.82
C TYR A 75 2.17 5.29 8.40
N PHE A 76 0.88 5.51 8.17
CA PHE A 76 0.25 5.34 6.87
C PHE A 76 0.48 6.57 5.99
N LYS A 77 0.71 6.33 4.68
CA LYS A 77 0.61 7.36 3.65
C LYS A 77 -0.33 6.89 2.55
N PHE A 78 -1.13 7.78 1.99
CA PHE A 78 -1.96 7.51 0.82
C PHE A 78 -1.94 8.72 -0.12
N GLY A 79 -2.33 8.52 -1.37
CA GLY A 79 -2.17 9.51 -2.43
C GLY A 79 -1.30 9.00 -3.58
N VAL A 80 -0.81 9.94 -4.38
CA VAL A 80 0.13 9.70 -5.48
C VAL A 80 1.55 9.86 -4.96
N TYR A 81 2.40 8.89 -5.26
CA TYR A 81 3.82 9.00 -5.01
C TYR A 81 4.57 8.56 -6.26
N GLY A 82 5.25 9.53 -6.88
CA GLY A 82 6.15 9.31 -8.00
C GLY A 82 7.16 8.21 -7.74
N GLN A 83 7.42 7.40 -8.75
CA GLN A 83 8.48 6.38 -8.74
C GLN A 83 9.41 6.61 -9.93
N THR A 84 10.54 5.91 -9.96
CA THR A 84 11.43 5.92 -11.12
C THR A 84 10.64 5.61 -12.40
N GLY A 85 10.76 6.48 -13.41
CA GLY A 85 10.00 6.37 -14.66
C GLY A 85 8.55 6.85 -14.56
N GLU A 86 8.25 7.78 -13.66
CA GLU A 86 6.91 8.34 -13.50
C GLU A 86 6.37 9.00 -14.78
N SER A 87 5.04 8.97 -14.93
CA SER A 87 4.35 9.69 -15.99
C SER A 87 4.27 11.18 -15.69
N ASN A 88 4.23 12.02 -16.73
CA ASN A 88 4.09 13.47 -16.62
C ASN A 88 2.83 13.92 -15.84
N ARG A 89 1.82 13.05 -15.76
CA ARG A 89 0.62 13.27 -14.95
C ARG A 89 0.24 11.98 -14.26
N MET A 90 0.13 12.05 -12.93
CA MET A 90 -0.33 10.96 -12.08
C MET A 90 -1.44 11.48 -11.18
N GLU A 91 -2.55 10.75 -11.13
CA GLU A 91 -3.71 11.13 -10.33
C GLU A 91 -4.22 9.91 -9.56
N SER A 92 -4.57 10.10 -8.30
CA SER A 92 -5.31 9.11 -7.52
C SER A 92 -6.41 9.83 -6.75
N ARG A 93 -7.59 9.23 -6.71
CA ARG A 93 -8.75 9.78 -6.02
C ARG A 93 -9.11 8.87 -4.86
N TRP A 94 -9.36 9.47 -3.71
CA TRP A 94 -9.63 8.77 -2.46
C TRP A 94 -10.90 9.34 -1.84
N ARG A 95 -11.74 8.47 -1.28
CA ARG A 95 -12.93 8.83 -0.52
C ARG A 95 -13.12 7.82 0.61
N ASP A 96 -13.92 8.20 1.61
CA ASP A 96 -14.27 7.33 2.75
C ASP A 96 -13.05 6.75 3.49
N VAL A 97 -11.98 7.55 3.58
CA VAL A 97 -10.71 7.14 4.21
C VAL A 97 -10.89 7.09 5.73
N LYS A 98 -10.59 5.93 6.31
CA LYS A 98 -10.65 5.68 7.75
C LYS A 98 -9.36 5.01 8.20
N ILE A 99 -8.81 5.49 9.31
CA ILE A 99 -7.63 4.91 9.95
C ILE A 99 -8.08 4.44 11.33
N PHE A 100 -7.79 3.18 11.61
CA PHE A 100 -8.07 2.56 12.89
C PHE A 100 -6.74 2.19 13.55
N LYS A 101 -6.62 2.50 14.83
CA LYS A 101 -5.52 2.05 15.68
C LYS A 101 -6.16 1.28 16.83
N LYS A 102 -5.66 0.08 17.10
CA LYS A 102 -6.04 -0.71 18.27
C LYS A 102 -5.05 -0.45 19.39
#